data_AF-A0A9K3Q107-F1
#
_entry.id   AF-A0A9K3Q107-F1
#
_cell.length_a   1.000
_cell.length_b   1.000
_cell.length_c   1.000
_cell.angle_alpha   90.00
_cell.angle_beta   90.00
_cell.angle_gamma   90.00
#
_symmetry.space_group_name_H-M   'P 1'
#
loop_
_entity.id
_entity.type
_entity.pdbx_description
1 polymer ?
#
loop_
_entity_poly.entity_id
_entity_poly.type
_entity_poly.pdbx_seq_one_letter_code
_entity_poly.pdbx_strand_id
1 'polypeptide(L)'
;MVEEKLLVAVDPLTVGQRCADWFLMKSMLLSGTMAEKIVGAMTGRDTSIFRTAASTIEAAEAARSRHGKTVICVFGDDIFNDCVPAANRSQVMHQAVVTQFDYGMFVTSKVDDSSGSILQVVIIEIPTATREEHASKLCAIANPLLGFLHRQNIVERGFLTDYECPFWVTATQGTILKTRAKLYYAHLKLIIDTDGRLHPMPPLLLYKHSAQYRYNKAKPGLDMNTEISANVGCAARCGIEGKYVFRMLDAVMVNTWRAYQAVTDIAPWLATLDSTPSLKQLRNHLYRKGSIRQFVFNTSYESLRLIAIQKTIIRPPFFPPANTHSWRNLLSPAIHELLSKEFMAYQAKRAREIC
;
A
#
# COMPACT_ATOMS: atom_id res chain seq x y z
N MET A 1 30.65 -26.10 12.09
CA MET A 1 29.25 -25.69 11.86
C MET A 1 29.21 -24.55 10.85
N VAL A 2 28.19 -24.51 10.00
CA VAL A 2 28.03 -23.45 8.98
C VAL A 2 27.20 -22.29 9.56
N GLU A 3 26.27 -22.59 10.46
CA GLU A 3 25.38 -21.62 11.13
C GLU A 3 26.15 -20.58 11.96
N GLU A 4 27.23 -21.01 12.63
CA GLU A 4 28.04 -20.15 13.51
C GLU A 4 28.84 -19.10 12.72
N LYS A 5 29.33 -19.46 11.52
CA LYS A 5 29.95 -18.50 10.59
C LYS A 5 28.95 -17.59 9.89
N LEU A 6 27.70 -18.06 9.69
CA LEU A 6 26.62 -17.23 9.15
C LEU A 6 26.22 -16.14 10.13
N LEU A 7 26.08 -16.44 11.43
CA LEU A 7 25.64 -15.47 12.45
C LEU A 7 26.56 -14.25 12.59
N VAL A 8 27.86 -14.40 12.36
CA VAL A 8 28.84 -13.29 12.40
C VAL A 8 28.77 -12.41 11.14
N ALA A 9 28.11 -12.87 10.07
CA ALA A 9 28.07 -12.22 8.76
C ALA A 9 26.72 -11.55 8.40
N VAL A 10 25.78 -11.42 9.35
CA VAL A 10 24.45 -10.81 9.10
C VAL A 10 24.25 -9.56 9.96
N ASP A 11 24.34 -8.39 9.32
CA ASP A 11 23.92 -7.12 9.91
C ASP A 11 22.39 -7.04 10.08
N PRO A 12 21.89 -6.34 11.12
CA PRO A 12 20.46 -6.11 11.31
C PRO A 12 19.87 -5.23 10.20
N LEU A 13 19.16 -5.86 9.27
CA LEU A 13 18.56 -5.21 8.10
C LEU A 13 17.48 -4.18 8.48
N THR A 14 17.78 -2.91 8.22
CA THR A 14 16.77 -1.87 8.04
C THR A 14 15.95 -2.12 6.77
N VAL A 15 14.71 -1.62 6.73
CA VAL A 15 13.68 -2.03 5.76
C VAL A 15 13.98 -1.52 4.34
N GLY A 16 14.63 -2.35 3.52
CA GLY A 16 14.84 -2.14 2.09
C GLY A 16 14.19 -3.21 1.20
N GLN A 17 14.29 -3.05 -0.12
CA GLN A 17 13.69 -3.91 -1.17
C GLN A 17 13.86 -5.42 -0.89
N ARG A 18 15.06 -5.84 -0.45
CA ARG A 18 15.40 -7.23 -0.13
C ARG A 18 14.50 -7.86 0.96
N CYS A 19 13.92 -7.04 1.84
CA CYS A 19 12.95 -7.49 2.83
C CYS A 19 11.58 -7.78 2.19
N ALA A 20 11.17 -7.02 1.16
CA ALA A 20 9.98 -7.32 0.38
C ALA A 20 10.15 -8.64 -0.41
N ASP A 21 11.33 -8.87 -1.00
CA ASP A 21 11.69 -10.14 -1.63
C ASP A 21 11.66 -11.31 -0.62
N TRP A 22 12.15 -11.09 0.60
CA TRP A 22 12.08 -12.08 1.70
C TRP A 22 10.64 -12.38 2.17
N PHE A 23 9.74 -11.40 2.11
CA PHE A 23 8.30 -11.62 2.38
C PHE A 23 7.57 -12.31 1.22
N LEU A 24 7.97 -12.07 -0.04
CA LEU A 24 7.52 -12.84 -1.21
C LEU A 24 7.96 -14.31 -1.08
N MET A 25 9.21 -14.56 -0.68
CA MET A 25 9.73 -15.90 -0.38
C MET A 25 8.92 -16.63 0.70
N LYS A 26 8.54 -15.96 1.80
CA LYS A 26 7.67 -16.56 2.84
C LYS A 26 6.23 -16.83 2.39
N SER A 27 5.85 -16.36 1.21
CA SER A 27 4.53 -16.51 0.60
C SER A 27 4.48 -17.61 -0.49
N MET A 28 5.58 -18.37 -0.69
CA MET A 28 5.74 -19.33 -1.82
C MET A 28 5.61 -18.67 -3.21
N LEU A 29 5.76 -17.34 -3.30
CA LEU A 29 5.67 -16.61 -4.56
C LEU A 29 7.02 -16.64 -5.29
N LEU A 30 7.15 -17.56 -6.24
CA LEU A 30 8.23 -17.54 -7.21
C LEU A 30 7.96 -16.44 -8.24
N SER A 31 8.71 -15.34 -8.16
CA SER A 31 8.79 -14.40 -9.27
C SER A 31 9.50 -15.08 -10.45
N GLY A 32 9.24 -14.65 -11.69
CA GLY A 32 9.86 -15.26 -12.87
C GLY A 32 11.39 -15.30 -12.82
N THR A 33 12.01 -14.28 -12.24
CA THR A 33 13.47 -14.23 -12.00
C THR A 33 13.95 -15.24 -10.95
N MET A 34 13.12 -15.63 -9.98
CA MET A 34 13.44 -16.72 -9.03
C MET A 34 13.18 -18.10 -9.64
N ALA A 35 12.13 -18.26 -10.44
CA ALA A 35 11.88 -19.49 -11.19
C ALA A 35 13.04 -19.78 -12.15
N GLU A 36 13.50 -18.76 -12.89
CA GLU A 36 14.68 -18.80 -13.76
C GLU A 36 15.94 -19.22 -12.98
N LYS A 37 16.17 -18.67 -11.79
CA LYS A 37 17.32 -19.04 -10.93
C LYS A 37 17.26 -20.47 -10.41
N ILE A 38 16.07 -20.99 -10.07
CA ILE A 38 15.91 -22.39 -9.66
C ILE A 38 16.16 -23.32 -10.84
N VAL A 39 15.60 -23.03 -12.02
CA VAL A 39 15.88 -23.79 -13.24
C VAL A 39 17.36 -23.71 -13.61
N GLY A 40 18.00 -22.55 -13.48
CA GLY A 40 19.44 -22.35 -13.66
C GLY A 40 20.26 -23.22 -12.72
N ALA A 41 19.99 -23.17 -11.41
CA ALA A 41 20.67 -24.00 -10.41
C ALA A 41 20.48 -25.51 -10.65
N MET A 42 19.28 -25.95 -11.07
CA MET A 42 19.00 -27.34 -11.42
C MET A 42 19.64 -27.80 -12.75
N THR A 43 20.01 -26.86 -13.63
CA THR A 43 20.64 -27.12 -14.94
C THR A 43 22.11 -26.71 -15.02
N GLY A 44 22.72 -26.29 -13.91
CA GLY A 44 24.12 -25.87 -13.83
C GLY A 44 24.43 -24.51 -14.48
N ARG A 45 23.43 -23.65 -14.72
CA ARG A 45 23.59 -22.32 -15.34
C ARG A 45 23.63 -21.22 -14.29
N ASP A 46 24.74 -20.47 -14.25
CA ASP A 46 24.91 -19.32 -13.36
C ASP A 46 24.07 -18.12 -13.83
N THR A 47 23.54 -17.35 -12.87
CA THR A 47 22.49 -16.32 -13.07
C THR A 47 22.73 -15.09 -12.17
N SER A 48 23.83 -14.39 -12.42
CA SER A 48 24.21 -13.14 -11.74
C SER A 48 23.59 -11.88 -12.38
N ILE A 49 23.46 -10.80 -11.58
CA ILE A 49 22.58 -9.63 -11.82
C ILE A 49 23.20 -8.42 -11.09
N PHE A 50 23.42 -7.22 -11.65
CA PHE A 50 23.22 -6.70 -13.02
C PHE A 50 24.42 -5.82 -13.47
N ARG A 51 24.97 -6.11 -14.65
CA ARG A 51 25.10 -5.18 -15.80
C ARG A 51 24.82 -6.01 -17.05
N THR A 52 24.15 -5.47 -18.06
CA THR A 52 24.01 -6.16 -19.35
C THR A 52 25.42 -6.42 -19.90
N ALA A 53 25.79 -7.69 -20.12
CA ALA A 53 27.13 -8.02 -20.59
C ALA A 53 27.39 -7.36 -21.96
N ALA A 54 28.63 -6.93 -22.23
CA ALA A 54 28.98 -6.28 -23.50
C ALA A 54 28.57 -7.13 -24.70
N SER A 55 28.80 -8.44 -24.65
CA SER A 55 28.37 -9.42 -25.65
C SER A 55 26.84 -9.47 -25.88
N THR A 56 26.03 -9.14 -24.87
CA THR A 56 24.56 -9.05 -25.01
C THR A 56 24.15 -7.74 -25.69
N ILE A 57 24.90 -6.65 -25.47
CA ILE A 57 24.71 -5.38 -26.19
C ILE A 57 25.11 -5.56 -27.66
N GLU A 58 26.30 -6.13 -27.92
CA GLU A 58 26.81 -6.44 -29.27
C GLU A 58 25.84 -7.34 -30.06
N ALA A 59 25.34 -8.42 -29.43
CA ALA A 59 24.35 -9.30 -30.05
C ALA A 59 23.05 -8.55 -30.40
N ALA A 60 22.57 -7.65 -29.53
CA ALA A 60 21.40 -6.85 -29.79
C ALA A 60 21.64 -5.75 -30.86
N GLU A 61 22.86 -5.20 -30.98
CA GLU A 61 23.22 -4.29 -32.08
C GLU A 61 23.30 -5.03 -33.43
N ALA A 62 23.79 -6.27 -33.44
CA ALA A 62 23.76 -7.14 -34.62
C ALA A 62 22.32 -7.51 -35.02
N ALA A 63 21.48 -7.95 -34.08
CA ALA A 63 20.08 -8.26 -34.32
C ALA A 63 19.28 -7.04 -34.79
N ARG A 64 19.51 -5.86 -34.17
CA ARG A 64 18.94 -4.57 -34.63
C ARG A 64 19.37 -4.24 -36.06
N SER A 65 20.61 -4.52 -36.42
CA SER A 65 21.12 -4.24 -37.78
C SER A 65 20.48 -5.13 -38.84
N ARG A 66 20.02 -6.34 -38.46
CA ARG A 66 19.28 -7.27 -39.33
C ARG A 66 17.78 -6.96 -39.40
N HIS A 67 17.12 -6.79 -38.25
CA HIS A 67 15.65 -6.76 -38.13
C HIS A 67 15.06 -5.38 -37.79
N GLY A 68 15.91 -4.38 -37.59
CA GLY A 68 15.51 -3.02 -37.23
C GLY A 68 15.36 -2.77 -35.72
N LYS A 69 15.02 -1.52 -35.39
CA LYS A 69 14.90 -1.03 -33.99
C LYS A 69 13.65 -1.54 -33.28
N THR A 70 12.56 -1.76 -34.02
CA THR A 70 11.31 -2.31 -33.51
C THR A 70 10.91 -3.46 -34.41
N VAL A 71 10.78 -4.65 -33.84
CA VAL A 71 10.51 -5.89 -34.56
C VAL A 71 9.30 -6.59 -33.93
N ILE A 72 8.53 -7.30 -34.75
CA ILE A 72 7.43 -8.16 -34.33
C ILE A 72 7.79 -9.59 -34.75
N CYS A 73 7.67 -10.55 -33.84
CA CYS A 73 7.97 -11.96 -34.10
C CYS A 73 7.06 -12.88 -33.26
N VAL A 74 7.08 -14.18 -33.57
CA VAL A 74 6.38 -15.23 -32.83
C VAL A 74 7.35 -15.93 -31.89
N PHE A 75 6.90 -16.29 -30.68
CA PHE A 75 7.72 -16.99 -29.71
C PHE A 75 8.32 -18.28 -30.28
N GLY A 76 9.64 -18.35 -30.29
CA GLY A 76 10.41 -19.51 -30.76
C GLY A 76 10.79 -19.47 -32.24
N ASP A 77 10.34 -18.49 -33.02
CA ASP A 77 10.78 -18.32 -34.41
C ASP A 77 12.24 -17.81 -34.52
N ASP A 78 12.79 -17.79 -35.74
CA ASP A 78 14.19 -17.40 -35.97
C ASP A 78 14.46 -15.93 -35.58
N ILE A 79 13.48 -15.03 -35.75
CA ILE A 79 13.61 -13.61 -35.42
C ILE A 79 13.64 -13.42 -33.90
N PHE A 80 12.77 -14.12 -33.17
CA PHE A 80 12.76 -14.20 -31.71
C PHE A 80 14.07 -14.81 -31.19
N ASN A 81 14.54 -15.89 -31.80
CA ASN A 81 15.79 -16.53 -31.38
C ASN A 81 17.02 -15.63 -31.65
N ASP A 82 16.99 -14.80 -32.68
CA ASP A 82 18.06 -13.84 -32.97
C ASP A 82 17.99 -12.58 -32.06
N CYS A 83 16.79 -12.05 -31.81
CA CYS A 83 16.60 -10.80 -31.05
C CYS A 83 16.50 -10.99 -29.53
N VAL A 84 16.12 -12.17 -29.02
CA VAL A 84 15.94 -12.44 -27.59
C VAL A 84 17.04 -13.39 -27.08
N PRO A 85 17.91 -12.94 -26.14
CA PRO A 85 18.97 -13.76 -25.56
C PRO A 85 18.43 -15.05 -24.94
N ALA A 86 19.14 -16.17 -25.14
CA ALA A 86 18.69 -17.51 -24.72
C ALA A 86 18.37 -17.63 -23.22
N ALA A 87 19.02 -16.84 -22.36
CA ALA A 87 18.70 -16.77 -20.92
C ALA A 87 17.26 -16.25 -20.68
N ASN A 88 16.87 -15.17 -21.37
CA ASN A 88 15.60 -14.48 -21.13
C ASN A 88 14.39 -15.13 -21.81
N ARG A 89 14.57 -16.03 -22.79
CA ARG A 89 13.45 -16.67 -23.54
C ARG A 89 12.47 -17.39 -22.60
N SER A 90 12.99 -18.13 -21.61
CA SER A 90 12.16 -18.77 -20.58
C SER A 90 11.40 -17.76 -19.72
N GLN A 91 12.02 -16.62 -19.40
CA GLN A 91 11.42 -15.56 -18.60
C GLN A 91 10.23 -14.91 -19.32
N VAL A 92 10.34 -14.68 -20.64
CA VAL A 92 9.25 -14.16 -21.48
C VAL A 92 8.04 -15.09 -21.46
N MET A 93 8.25 -16.39 -21.77
CA MET A 93 7.16 -17.38 -21.74
C MET A 93 6.53 -17.50 -20.34
N HIS A 94 7.35 -17.51 -19.30
CA HIS A 94 6.88 -17.61 -17.93
C HIS A 94 6.04 -16.39 -17.51
N GLN A 95 6.43 -15.17 -17.91
CA GLN A 95 5.61 -13.97 -17.69
C GLN A 95 4.28 -14.03 -18.45
N ALA A 96 4.27 -14.56 -19.67
CA ALA A 96 3.04 -14.75 -20.45
C ALA A 96 2.10 -15.77 -19.78
N VAL A 97 2.61 -16.90 -19.29
CA VAL A 97 1.84 -17.87 -18.48
C VAL A 97 1.28 -17.22 -17.20
N VAL A 98 2.04 -16.35 -16.53
CA VAL A 98 1.58 -15.65 -15.32
C VAL A 98 0.48 -14.64 -15.60
N THR A 99 0.57 -13.93 -16.74
CA THR A 99 -0.30 -12.77 -17.05
C THR A 99 -1.45 -13.08 -17.99
N GLN A 100 -1.42 -14.23 -18.67
CA GLN A 100 -2.31 -14.60 -19.78
C GLN A 100 -2.33 -13.62 -20.95
N PHE A 101 -1.27 -12.83 -21.14
CA PHE A 101 -1.13 -12.05 -22.35
C PHE A 101 -0.66 -12.92 -23.53
N ASP A 102 -1.30 -12.70 -24.69
CA ASP A 102 -0.91 -13.29 -25.97
C ASP A 102 0.24 -12.53 -26.64
N TYR A 103 0.65 -11.38 -26.07
CA TYR A 103 1.78 -10.58 -26.52
C TYR A 103 2.69 -10.17 -25.37
N GLY A 104 4.00 -10.37 -25.54
CA GLY A 104 5.05 -9.86 -24.68
C GLY A 104 5.87 -8.75 -25.35
N MET A 105 6.63 -8.00 -24.56
CA MET A 105 7.60 -7.03 -25.07
C MET A 105 8.95 -7.20 -24.37
N PHE A 106 10.00 -7.48 -25.14
CA PHE A 106 11.38 -7.52 -24.67
C PHE A 106 12.10 -6.26 -25.16
N VAL A 107 12.66 -5.48 -24.23
CA VAL A 107 13.36 -4.22 -24.54
C VAL A 107 14.81 -4.34 -24.13
N THR A 108 15.71 -4.18 -25.09
CA THR A 108 17.15 -4.03 -24.81
C THR A 108 17.51 -2.55 -24.78
N SER A 109 18.17 -2.12 -23.71
CA SER A 109 18.71 -0.78 -23.55
C SER A 109 20.19 -0.83 -23.22
N LYS A 110 20.96 0.13 -23.75
CA LYS A 110 22.34 0.39 -23.31
C LYS A 110 22.41 1.68 -22.50
N VAL A 111 23.45 1.82 -21.68
CA VAL A 111 23.72 3.00 -20.87
C VAL A 111 25.13 3.47 -21.19
N ASP A 112 25.22 4.54 -21.96
CA ASP A 112 26.48 5.16 -22.41
C ASP A 112 26.61 6.50 -21.66
N ASP A 113 27.71 6.69 -20.93
CA ASP A 113 28.07 7.91 -20.18
C ASP A 113 26.89 8.62 -19.49
N SER A 114 26.26 7.90 -18.56
CA SER A 114 25.07 8.32 -17.78
C SER A 114 23.77 8.61 -18.56
N SER A 115 23.75 8.35 -19.88
CA SER A 115 22.54 8.39 -20.71
C SER A 115 22.06 6.98 -21.08
N GLY A 116 20.80 6.67 -20.78
CA GLY A 116 20.16 5.41 -21.17
C GLY A 116 19.48 5.54 -22.54
N SER A 117 19.75 4.61 -23.46
CA SER A 117 19.10 4.57 -24.78
C SER A 117 18.47 3.20 -25.07
N ILE A 118 17.27 3.21 -25.66
CA ILE A 118 16.62 1.99 -26.14
C ILE A 118 17.27 1.56 -27.45
N LEU A 119 17.86 0.36 -27.41
CA LEU A 119 18.62 -0.24 -28.48
C LEU A 119 17.68 -0.96 -29.45
N GLN A 120 16.85 -1.87 -28.93
CA GLN A 120 15.85 -2.62 -29.69
C GLN A 120 14.59 -2.88 -28.83
N VAL A 121 13.43 -2.92 -29.49
CA VAL A 121 12.14 -3.34 -28.94
C VAL A 121 11.64 -4.54 -29.74
N VAL A 122 11.44 -5.66 -29.08
CA VAL A 122 10.91 -6.91 -29.66
C VAL A 122 9.49 -7.10 -29.12
N ILE A 123 8.49 -7.05 -30.00
CA ILE A 123 7.10 -7.41 -29.69
C ILE A 123 6.93 -8.87 -30.08
N ILE A 124 6.47 -9.68 -29.14
CA ILE A 124 6.53 -11.15 -29.23
C ILE A 124 5.11 -11.66 -29.12
N GLU A 125 4.56 -12.20 -30.21
CA GLU A 125 3.33 -12.98 -30.16
C GLU A 125 3.60 -14.33 -29.49
N ILE A 126 2.74 -14.73 -28.56
CA ILE A 126 2.90 -15.92 -27.73
C ILE A 126 1.64 -16.78 -27.92
N PRO A 127 1.67 -17.74 -28.88
CA PRO A 127 0.50 -18.54 -29.19
C PRO A 127 -0.05 -19.27 -27.97
N THR A 128 -1.37 -19.26 -27.81
CA THR A 128 -2.06 -19.86 -26.66
C THR A 128 -1.66 -21.31 -26.45
N ALA A 129 -1.54 -22.10 -27.52
CA ALA A 129 -1.09 -23.50 -27.46
C ALA A 129 0.32 -23.64 -26.85
N THR A 130 1.27 -22.76 -27.20
CA THR A 130 2.63 -22.76 -26.63
C THR A 130 2.62 -22.34 -25.16
N ARG A 131 1.75 -21.39 -24.79
CA ARG A 131 1.53 -20.97 -23.39
C ARG A 131 0.95 -22.12 -22.55
N GLU A 132 -0.07 -22.81 -23.06
CA GLU A 132 -0.71 -23.98 -22.42
C GLU A 132 0.25 -25.17 -22.31
N GLU A 133 1.07 -25.45 -23.33
CA GLU A 133 2.10 -26.49 -23.28
C GLU A 133 3.16 -26.18 -22.20
N HIS A 134 3.62 -24.93 -22.10
CA HIS A 134 4.56 -24.51 -21.07
C HIS A 134 3.94 -24.61 -19.66
N ALA A 135 2.70 -24.14 -19.49
CA ALA A 135 1.96 -24.29 -18.23
C ALA A 135 1.82 -25.76 -17.84
N SER A 136 1.50 -26.65 -18.78
CA SER A 136 1.37 -28.10 -18.55
C SER A 136 2.68 -28.74 -18.09
N LYS A 137 3.83 -28.35 -18.68
CA LYS A 137 5.16 -28.78 -18.24
C LYS A 137 5.49 -28.30 -16.83
N LEU A 138 5.16 -27.05 -16.48
CA LEU A 138 5.30 -26.53 -15.11
C LEU A 138 4.41 -27.29 -14.12
N CYS A 139 3.16 -27.58 -14.47
CA CYS A 139 2.24 -28.38 -13.65
C CYS A 139 2.78 -29.77 -13.37
N ALA A 140 3.36 -30.45 -14.37
CA ALA A 140 3.96 -31.78 -14.20
C ALA A 140 5.11 -31.78 -13.17
N ILE A 141 5.91 -30.71 -13.11
CA ILE A 141 7.01 -30.54 -12.14
C ILE A 141 6.49 -30.12 -10.76
N ALA A 142 5.50 -29.22 -10.72
CA ALA A 142 4.96 -28.67 -9.47
C ALA A 142 4.05 -29.67 -8.72
N ASN A 143 3.32 -30.52 -9.42
CA ASN A 143 2.32 -31.42 -8.83
C ASN A 143 2.91 -32.45 -7.83
N PRO A 144 4.06 -33.12 -8.08
CA PRO A 144 4.72 -33.96 -7.07
C PRO A 144 5.17 -33.20 -5.81
N LEU A 145 5.48 -31.91 -5.93
CA LEU A 145 6.00 -31.08 -4.84
C LEU A 145 4.91 -30.41 -4.01
N LEU A 146 3.83 -29.93 -4.65
CA LEU A 146 2.80 -29.09 -4.03
C LEU A 146 1.38 -29.62 -4.20
N GLY A 147 1.13 -30.55 -5.13
CA GLY A 147 -0.20 -31.07 -5.44
C GLY A 147 -0.91 -31.73 -4.26
N PHE A 148 -0.15 -32.29 -3.30
CA PHE A 148 -0.74 -32.83 -2.07
C PHE A 148 -1.45 -31.76 -1.22
N LEU A 149 -1.03 -30.49 -1.28
CA LEU A 149 -1.68 -29.38 -0.56
C LEU A 149 -3.05 -29.00 -1.13
N HIS A 150 -3.34 -29.43 -2.36
CA HIS A 150 -4.56 -29.11 -3.11
C HIS A 150 -5.55 -30.29 -3.20
N ARG A 151 -5.29 -31.40 -2.52
CA ARG A 151 -6.22 -32.55 -2.49
C ARG A 151 -7.56 -32.14 -1.88
N GLN A 152 -8.66 -32.53 -2.54
CA GLN A 152 -10.01 -32.12 -2.19
C GLN A 152 -10.37 -32.38 -0.71
N ASN A 153 -10.06 -33.56 -0.18
CA ASN A 153 -10.30 -33.93 1.22
C ASN A 153 -9.59 -32.99 2.23
N ILE A 154 -8.44 -32.43 1.86
CA ILE A 154 -7.65 -31.51 2.69
C ILE A 154 -8.24 -30.09 2.60
N VAL A 155 -8.69 -29.69 1.41
CA VAL A 155 -9.33 -28.40 1.13
C VAL A 155 -10.66 -28.28 1.86
N GLU A 156 -11.51 -29.30 1.77
CA GLU A 156 -12.82 -29.37 2.43
C GLU A 156 -12.70 -29.36 3.95
N ARG A 157 -11.72 -30.09 4.49
CA ARG A 157 -11.44 -30.15 5.94
C ARG A 157 -10.79 -28.87 6.47
N GLY A 158 -10.12 -28.08 5.62
CA GLY A 158 -9.57 -26.76 5.98
C GLY A 158 -8.31 -26.79 6.86
N PHE A 159 -7.65 -27.94 7.01
CA PHE A 159 -6.33 -28.08 7.64
C PHE A 159 -5.59 -29.33 7.12
N LEU A 160 -4.26 -29.32 7.20
CA LEU A 160 -3.36 -30.43 6.84
C LEU A 160 -2.99 -31.26 8.09
N THR A 161 -2.91 -32.58 7.95
CA THR A 161 -2.45 -33.51 9.01
C THR A 161 -1.03 -34.03 8.74
N ASP A 162 -0.41 -34.64 9.74
CA ASP A 162 0.94 -35.20 9.61
C ASP A 162 1.02 -36.37 8.63
N TYR A 163 -0.02 -37.21 8.55
CA TYR A 163 -0.10 -38.36 7.63
C TYR A 163 -0.23 -37.96 6.14
N GLU A 164 -0.57 -36.71 5.85
CA GLU A 164 -0.73 -36.20 4.49
C GLU A 164 0.50 -35.46 3.97
N CYS A 165 1.47 -35.19 4.86
CA CYS A 165 2.78 -34.68 4.47
C CYS A 165 3.57 -35.80 3.79
N PRO A 166 4.12 -35.60 2.58
CA PRO A 166 5.02 -36.57 1.96
C PRO A 166 6.22 -36.89 2.85
N PHE A 167 6.76 -38.11 2.75
CA PHE A 167 7.86 -38.60 3.60
C PHE A 167 9.13 -37.71 3.58
N TRP A 168 9.33 -36.93 2.51
CA TRP A 168 10.45 -36.00 2.37
C TRP A 168 10.23 -34.65 3.09
N VAL A 169 9.04 -34.41 3.65
CA VAL A 169 8.73 -33.22 4.47
C VAL A 169 9.12 -33.49 5.92
N THR A 170 10.13 -32.78 6.42
CA THR A 170 10.53 -32.83 7.84
C THR A 170 9.42 -32.30 8.76
N ALA A 171 9.40 -32.71 10.04
CA ALA A 171 8.41 -32.25 11.02
C ALA A 171 8.33 -30.70 11.15
N THR A 172 9.47 -30.01 11.04
CA THR A 172 9.56 -28.55 11.04
C THR A 172 8.90 -27.94 9.80
N GLN A 173 9.16 -28.49 8.62
CA GLN A 173 8.50 -28.07 7.36
C GLN A 173 7.01 -28.40 7.40
N GLY A 174 6.61 -29.58 7.89
CA GLY A 174 5.22 -29.97 8.08
C GLY A 174 4.47 -28.97 8.97
N THR A 175 5.06 -28.53 10.08
CA THR A 175 4.51 -27.48 10.94
C THR A 175 4.35 -26.14 10.22
N ILE A 176 5.33 -25.75 9.39
CA ILE A 176 5.30 -24.56 8.53
C ILE A 176 4.17 -24.64 7.47
N LEU A 177 3.92 -25.82 6.91
CA LEU A 177 2.85 -26.07 5.94
C LEU A 177 1.47 -26.10 6.61
N LYS A 178 1.32 -26.83 7.73
CA LYS A 178 0.08 -26.90 8.52
C LYS A 178 -0.41 -25.51 8.97
N THR A 179 0.51 -24.66 9.46
CA THR A 179 0.19 -23.28 9.86
C THR A 179 -0.20 -22.37 8.68
N ARG A 180 0.15 -22.73 7.44
CA ARG A 180 -0.19 -22.00 6.20
C ARG A 180 -1.29 -22.64 5.37
N ALA A 181 -1.83 -23.79 5.79
CA ALA A 181 -2.87 -24.56 5.11
C ALA A 181 -3.95 -23.69 4.40
N LYS A 182 -4.53 -22.74 5.14
CA LYS A 182 -5.58 -21.82 4.66
C LYS A 182 -5.15 -20.92 3.49
N LEU A 183 -3.87 -20.61 3.33
CA LEU A 183 -3.35 -19.87 2.19
C LEU A 183 -3.37 -20.72 0.91
N TYR A 184 -3.00 -22.01 1.00
CA TYR A 184 -3.03 -22.91 -0.15
C TYR A 184 -4.46 -23.14 -0.66
N TYR A 185 -5.45 -23.26 0.24
CA TYR A 185 -6.86 -23.38 -0.17
C TYR A 185 -7.42 -22.08 -0.76
N ALA A 186 -6.99 -20.93 -0.24
CA ALA A 186 -7.33 -19.63 -0.83
C ALA A 186 -6.67 -19.44 -2.20
N HIS A 187 -5.45 -19.96 -2.39
CA HIS A 187 -4.75 -19.98 -3.67
C HIS A 187 -5.42 -20.94 -4.67
N LEU A 188 -5.93 -22.09 -4.22
CA LEU A 188 -6.60 -23.06 -5.09
C LEU A 188 -7.78 -22.43 -5.85
N LYS A 189 -8.53 -21.52 -5.22
CA LYS A 189 -9.61 -20.74 -5.84
C LYS A 189 -9.16 -19.68 -6.85
N LEU A 190 -7.85 -19.48 -7.00
CA LEU A 190 -7.22 -18.54 -7.92
C LEU A 190 -6.43 -19.25 -9.01
N ILE A 191 -5.96 -20.49 -8.75
CA ILE A 191 -5.31 -21.34 -9.77
C ILE A 191 -6.31 -22.21 -10.55
N ILE A 192 -7.57 -22.31 -10.11
CA ILE A 192 -8.65 -22.91 -10.91
C ILE A 192 -9.41 -21.76 -11.56
N ASP A 193 -9.45 -21.72 -12.88
CA ASP A 193 -10.20 -20.71 -13.64
C ASP A 193 -11.71 -21.00 -13.70
N THR A 194 -12.47 -20.14 -14.39
CA THR A 194 -13.93 -20.28 -14.52
C THR A 194 -14.37 -21.55 -15.26
N ASP A 195 -13.48 -22.13 -16.08
CA ASP A 195 -13.75 -23.31 -16.89
C ASP A 195 -13.21 -24.58 -16.20
N GLY A 196 -12.74 -24.45 -14.95
CA GLY A 196 -12.18 -25.54 -14.16
C GLY A 196 -10.75 -25.92 -14.56
N ARG A 197 -10.09 -25.19 -15.45
CA ARG A 197 -8.72 -25.47 -15.88
C ARG A 197 -7.73 -24.95 -14.83
N LEU A 198 -6.57 -25.60 -14.76
CA LEU A 198 -5.53 -25.21 -13.82
C LEU A 198 -4.62 -24.15 -14.45
N HIS A 199 -4.77 -22.91 -13.99
CA HIS A 199 -3.87 -21.79 -14.21
C HIS A 199 -2.81 -21.76 -13.09
N PRO A 200 -1.62 -22.40 -13.24
CA PRO A 200 -0.73 -22.68 -12.11
C PRO A 200 -0.11 -21.44 -11.43
N MET A 201 -0.15 -20.28 -12.08
CA MET A 201 0.64 -19.10 -11.73
C MET A 201 -0.18 -17.79 -11.83
N PRO A 202 -1.37 -17.65 -11.21
CA PRO A 202 -2.20 -16.47 -11.36
C PRO A 202 -1.47 -15.21 -10.86
N PRO A 203 -1.77 -14.02 -11.41
CA PRO A 203 -1.11 -12.78 -11.02
C PRO A 203 -1.59 -12.37 -9.62
N LEU A 204 -0.86 -12.80 -8.58
CA LEU A 204 -1.22 -12.56 -7.19
C LEU A 204 -0.80 -11.16 -6.72
N LEU A 205 -1.78 -10.33 -6.40
CA LEU A 205 -1.63 -8.93 -5.93
C LEU A 205 -1.14 -8.81 -4.45
N LEU A 206 -0.22 -9.69 -4.05
CA LEU A 206 0.49 -9.75 -2.76
C LEU A 206 -0.37 -10.19 -1.55
N TYR A 207 -0.02 -11.34 -0.96
CA TYR A 207 -0.61 -11.81 0.30
C TYR A 207 -0.18 -10.93 1.48
N LYS A 208 -1.08 -10.09 1.98
CA LYS A 208 -0.87 -9.31 3.22
C LYS A 208 -1.41 -10.08 4.41
N HIS A 209 -0.61 -10.26 5.45
CA HIS A 209 -1.09 -10.85 6.71
C HIS A 209 -2.27 -10.02 7.26
N SER A 210 -3.30 -10.64 7.82
CA SER A 210 -4.54 -9.94 8.22
C SER A 210 -4.27 -8.82 9.23
N ALA A 211 -3.33 -9.01 10.16
CA ALA A 211 -2.89 -7.97 11.09
C ALA A 211 -2.13 -6.84 10.38
N GLN A 212 -1.30 -7.14 9.36
CA GLN A 212 -0.60 -6.13 8.57
C GLN A 212 -1.57 -5.32 7.70
N TYR A 213 -2.59 -5.96 7.13
CA TYR A 213 -3.66 -5.27 6.40
C TYR A 213 -4.48 -4.36 7.32
N ARG A 214 -4.87 -4.84 8.51
CA ARG A 214 -5.55 -4.02 9.53
C ARG A 214 -4.67 -2.86 10.01
N TYR A 215 -3.39 -3.11 10.29
CA TYR A 215 -2.41 -2.08 10.65
C TYR A 215 -2.27 -1.02 9.55
N ASN A 216 -2.04 -1.42 8.29
CA ASN A 216 -1.93 -0.50 7.16
C ASN A 216 -3.23 0.30 6.91
N LYS A 217 -4.39 -0.25 7.27
CA LYS A 217 -5.69 0.44 7.20
C LYS A 217 -5.89 1.43 8.37
N ALA A 218 -5.29 1.19 9.53
CA ALA A 218 -5.38 2.01 10.73
C ALA A 218 -4.30 3.10 10.82
N LYS A 219 -3.07 2.80 10.37
CA LYS A 219 -1.90 3.69 10.38
C LYS A 219 -2.19 5.12 9.88
N PRO A 220 -2.96 5.32 8.78
CA PRO A 220 -3.22 6.68 8.29
C PRO A 220 -3.93 7.60 9.27
N GLY A 221 -4.50 7.12 10.39
CA GLY A 221 -5.20 7.97 11.35
C GLY A 221 -4.36 9.14 11.88
N LEU A 222 -3.08 8.91 12.21
CA LEU A 222 -2.20 9.97 12.71
C LEU A 222 -1.57 10.80 11.58
N ASP A 223 -1.13 10.13 10.52
CA ASP A 223 -0.52 10.79 9.34
C ASP A 223 -1.53 11.75 8.68
N MET A 224 -2.78 11.31 8.51
CA MET A 224 -3.88 12.11 7.95
C MET A 224 -4.36 13.22 8.90
N ASN A 225 -4.28 13.02 10.23
CA ASN A 225 -4.49 14.13 11.17
C ASN A 225 -3.42 15.23 10.97
N THR A 226 -2.16 14.82 10.77
CA THR A 226 -1.03 15.75 10.56
C THR A 226 -1.19 16.53 9.25
N GLU A 227 -1.60 15.86 8.17
CA GLU A 227 -1.92 16.48 6.88
C GLU A 227 -3.12 17.44 6.97
N ILE A 228 -4.16 17.09 7.73
CA ILE A 228 -5.32 17.98 7.96
C ILE A 228 -4.90 19.21 8.79
N SER A 229 -4.11 19.05 9.85
CA SER A 229 -3.57 20.17 10.64
C SER A 229 -2.68 21.09 9.79
N ALA A 230 -1.86 20.55 8.88
CA ALA A 230 -1.06 21.35 7.95
C ALA A 230 -1.91 22.20 6.99
N ASN A 231 -3.18 21.84 6.77
CA ASN A 231 -4.13 22.61 5.96
C ASN A 231 -4.88 23.72 6.72
N VAL A 232 -4.71 23.81 8.05
CA VAL A 232 -5.33 24.80 8.95
C VAL A 232 -4.29 25.73 9.58
N GLY A 233 -3.09 25.22 9.85
CA GLY A 233 -2.10 25.86 10.71
C GLY A 233 -1.69 27.28 10.31
N CYS A 234 -1.62 28.16 11.29
CA CYS A 234 -1.16 29.54 11.12
C CYS A 234 0.38 29.62 11.07
N ALA A 235 0.94 30.18 10.00
CA ALA A 235 2.39 30.41 9.84
C ALA A 235 2.92 31.61 10.66
N ALA A 236 2.42 31.79 11.89
CA ALA A 236 2.81 32.90 12.76
C ALA A 236 4.25 32.76 13.28
N ARG A 237 5.05 33.81 13.13
CA ARG A 237 6.37 33.92 13.78
C ARG A 237 6.18 34.15 15.27
N CYS A 238 6.19 33.08 16.05
CA CYS A 238 6.02 33.08 17.49
C CYS A 238 7.05 32.17 18.19
N GLY A 239 7.22 32.39 19.51
CA GLY A 239 8.02 31.53 20.39
C GLY A 239 7.45 30.10 20.49
N ILE A 240 8.17 29.21 21.17
CA ILE A 240 7.80 27.79 21.28
C ILE A 240 6.43 27.64 21.96
N GLU A 241 6.18 28.42 23.00
CA GLU A 241 4.94 28.52 23.76
C GLU A 241 3.77 28.96 22.86
N GLY A 242 4.00 29.97 22.01
CA GLY A 242 3.02 30.41 21.01
C GLY A 242 2.68 29.31 20.01
N LYS A 243 3.68 28.56 19.54
CA LYS A 243 3.47 27.41 18.64
C LYS A 243 2.64 26.30 19.30
N TYR A 244 2.82 26.06 20.61
CA TYR A 244 1.95 25.14 21.35
C TYR A 244 0.50 25.64 21.42
N VAL A 245 0.28 26.93 21.71
CA VAL A 245 -1.07 27.52 21.73
C VAL A 245 -1.75 27.40 20.36
N PHE A 246 -1.07 27.75 19.27
CA PHE A 246 -1.63 27.57 17.92
C PHE A 246 -1.95 26.10 17.60
N ARG A 247 -1.08 25.14 17.93
CA ARG A 247 -1.37 23.71 17.76
C ARG A 247 -2.57 23.22 18.56
N MET A 248 -2.81 23.75 19.76
CA MET A 248 -4.00 23.43 20.54
C MET A 248 -5.27 24.00 19.89
N LEU A 249 -5.21 25.24 19.40
CA LEU A 249 -6.31 25.85 18.65
C LEU A 249 -6.62 25.09 17.35
N ASP A 250 -5.59 24.71 16.57
CA ASP A 250 -5.74 23.88 15.38
C ASP A 250 -6.42 22.54 15.70
N ALA A 251 -6.00 21.87 16.78
CA ALA A 251 -6.60 20.61 17.21
C ALA A 251 -8.07 20.75 17.64
N VAL A 252 -8.43 21.84 18.33
CA VAL A 252 -9.83 22.16 18.65
C VAL A 252 -10.61 22.39 17.36
N MET A 253 -10.12 23.21 16.43
CA MET A 253 -10.80 23.49 15.16
C MET A 253 -11.01 22.25 14.30
N VAL A 254 -10.02 21.36 14.20
CA VAL A 254 -10.14 20.07 13.48
C VAL A 254 -11.19 19.16 14.11
N ASN A 255 -11.24 19.09 15.45
CA ASN A 255 -12.22 18.27 16.16
C ASN A 255 -13.63 18.86 16.08
N THR A 256 -13.80 20.18 16.20
CA THR A 256 -15.08 20.86 16.03
C THR A 256 -15.60 20.73 14.61
N TRP A 257 -14.75 20.81 13.58
CA TRP A 257 -15.14 20.54 12.19
C TRP A 257 -15.65 19.11 12.00
N ARG A 258 -14.98 18.12 12.59
CA ARG A 258 -15.41 16.71 12.54
C ARG A 258 -16.73 16.49 13.29
N ALA A 259 -16.90 17.10 14.46
CA ALA A 259 -18.15 17.04 15.22
C ALA A 259 -19.31 17.71 14.46
N TYR A 260 -19.05 18.86 13.84
CA TYR A 260 -20.00 19.53 12.95
C TYR A 260 -20.43 18.60 11.81
N GLN A 261 -19.50 18.09 10.99
CA GLN A 261 -19.82 17.14 9.91
C GLN A 261 -20.55 15.88 10.39
N ALA A 262 -20.20 15.37 11.59
CA ALA A 262 -20.89 14.22 12.18
C ALA A 262 -22.38 14.51 12.45
N VAL A 263 -22.70 15.72 12.94
CA VAL A 263 -24.06 16.15 13.29
C VAL A 263 -24.85 16.67 12.07
N THR A 264 -24.23 17.45 11.19
CA THR A 264 -24.94 18.14 10.08
C THR A 264 -25.08 17.30 8.82
N ASP A 265 -24.13 16.38 8.58
CA ASP A 265 -24.06 15.63 7.33
C ASP A 265 -24.20 14.13 7.55
N ILE A 266 -23.43 13.55 8.46
CA ILE A 266 -23.44 12.09 8.68
C ILE A 266 -24.71 11.61 9.38
N ALA A 267 -25.08 12.17 10.54
CA ALA A 267 -26.23 11.66 11.30
C ALA A 267 -27.55 11.72 10.50
N PRO A 268 -27.90 12.81 9.78
CA PRO A 268 -29.09 12.85 8.94
C PRO A 268 -29.00 11.86 7.76
N TRP A 269 -27.82 11.71 7.14
CA TRP A 269 -27.63 10.76 6.04
C TRP A 269 -27.75 9.31 6.50
N LEU A 270 -27.18 8.95 7.65
CA LEU A 270 -27.30 7.59 8.21
C LEU A 270 -28.76 7.21 8.48
N ALA A 271 -29.59 8.15 8.90
CA ALA A 271 -31.02 7.94 9.11
C ALA A 271 -31.82 7.66 7.80
N THR A 272 -31.21 7.89 6.62
CA THR A 272 -31.81 7.59 5.30
C THR A 272 -31.37 6.25 4.71
N LEU A 273 -30.59 5.44 5.44
CA LEU A 273 -30.03 4.19 4.93
C LEU A 273 -30.60 2.97 5.64
N ASP A 274 -31.06 1.99 4.87
CA ASP A 274 -31.51 0.68 5.40
C ASP A 274 -30.37 -0.20 5.94
N SER A 275 -29.11 0.21 5.76
CA SER A 275 -27.94 -0.57 6.18
C SER A 275 -26.72 0.30 6.47
N THR A 276 -25.84 -0.21 7.34
CA THR A 276 -24.60 0.46 7.75
C THR A 276 -23.66 0.71 6.56
N PRO A 277 -23.33 1.96 6.20
CA PRO A 277 -22.50 2.24 5.04
C PRO A 277 -21.03 1.85 5.26
N SER A 278 -20.36 1.46 4.18
CA SER A 278 -18.92 1.27 4.18
C SER A 278 -18.16 2.59 4.37
N LEU A 279 -16.93 2.50 4.89
CA LEU A 279 -16.02 3.66 5.00
C LEU A 279 -15.78 4.38 3.66
N LYS A 280 -15.92 3.70 2.51
CA LYS A 280 -15.82 4.30 1.18
C LYS A 280 -17.04 5.19 0.90
N GLN A 281 -18.24 4.71 1.19
CA GLN A 281 -19.47 5.50 1.05
C GLN A 281 -19.47 6.72 1.97
N LEU A 282 -19.06 6.57 3.23
CA LEU A 282 -18.97 7.66 4.20
C LEU A 282 -17.98 8.76 3.75
N ARG A 283 -16.78 8.37 3.28
CA ARG A 283 -15.80 9.32 2.71
C ARG A 283 -16.34 10.03 1.47
N ASN A 284 -17.00 9.31 0.55
CA ASN A 284 -17.58 9.88 -0.66
C ASN A 284 -18.72 10.87 -0.35
N HIS A 285 -19.52 10.62 0.68
CA HIS A 285 -20.53 11.54 1.16
C HIS A 285 -19.89 12.86 1.65
N LEU A 286 -18.92 12.76 2.57
CA LEU A 286 -18.25 13.93 3.15
C LEU A 286 -17.43 14.75 2.16
N TYR A 287 -16.85 14.11 1.13
CA TYR A 287 -16.04 14.79 0.11
C TYR A 287 -16.77 15.96 -0.57
N ARG A 288 -18.10 15.91 -0.63
CA ARG A 288 -18.96 16.94 -1.25
C ARG A 288 -19.46 18.01 -0.27
N LYS A 289 -19.17 17.91 1.03
CA LYS A 289 -19.76 18.74 2.10
C LYS A 289 -18.86 19.89 2.59
N GLY A 290 -17.91 20.31 1.75
CA GLY A 290 -17.03 21.45 2.03
C GLY A 290 -15.73 21.08 2.75
N SER A 291 -14.71 21.93 2.58
CA SER A 291 -13.38 21.72 3.13
C SER A 291 -13.21 22.30 4.53
N ILE A 292 -12.25 21.78 5.29
CA ILE A 292 -11.87 22.33 6.60
C ILE A 292 -11.47 23.81 6.52
N ARG A 293 -10.85 24.25 5.40
CA ARG A 293 -10.50 25.67 5.18
C ARG A 293 -11.73 26.57 5.14
N GLN A 294 -12.81 26.13 4.48
CA GLN A 294 -14.06 26.89 4.45
C GLN A 294 -14.70 26.95 5.85
N PHE A 295 -14.68 25.84 6.60
CA PHE A 295 -15.19 25.79 7.96
C PHE A 295 -14.42 26.74 8.90
N VAL A 296 -13.09 26.75 8.82
CA VAL A 296 -12.22 27.65 9.60
C VAL A 296 -12.48 29.11 9.23
N PHE A 297 -12.58 29.43 7.93
CA PHE A 297 -12.91 30.77 7.45
C PHE A 297 -14.27 31.26 7.98
N ASN A 298 -15.32 30.46 7.83
CA ASN A 298 -16.67 30.79 8.30
C ASN A 298 -16.70 31.00 9.83
N THR A 299 -16.07 30.08 10.58
CA THR A 299 -15.99 30.18 12.05
C THR A 299 -15.23 31.43 12.49
N SER A 300 -14.14 31.77 11.81
CA SER A 300 -13.35 32.98 12.10
C SER A 300 -14.13 34.25 11.77
N TYR A 301 -14.85 34.27 10.64
CA TYR A 301 -15.70 35.39 10.23
C TYR A 301 -16.83 35.65 11.25
N GLU A 302 -17.58 34.62 11.64
CA GLU A 302 -18.65 34.76 12.64
C GLU A 302 -18.09 35.14 14.02
N SER A 303 -16.93 34.62 14.41
CA SER A 303 -16.25 35.03 15.66
C SER A 303 -15.90 36.53 15.65
N LEU A 304 -15.33 37.03 14.55
CA LEU A 304 -15.01 38.46 14.39
C LEU A 304 -16.27 39.32 14.32
N ARG A 305 -17.33 38.84 13.67
CA ARG A 305 -18.64 39.51 13.58
C ARG A 305 -19.28 39.66 14.96
N LEU A 306 -19.27 38.60 15.78
CA LEU A 306 -19.77 38.64 17.16
C LEU A 306 -18.97 39.63 18.03
N ILE A 307 -17.64 39.66 17.91
CA ILE A 307 -16.78 40.64 18.59
C ILE A 307 -17.10 42.08 18.13
N ALA A 308 -17.35 42.30 16.84
CA ALA A 308 -17.73 43.61 16.30
C ALA A 308 -19.11 44.07 16.81
N ILE A 309 -20.08 43.16 16.89
CA ILE A 309 -21.41 43.41 17.48
C ILE A 309 -21.28 43.78 18.96
N GLN A 310 -20.49 43.02 19.74
CA GLN A 310 -20.22 43.36 21.14
C GLN A 310 -19.58 44.74 21.30
N LYS A 311 -18.63 45.12 20.43
CA LYS A 311 -18.02 46.47 20.44
C LYS A 311 -18.96 47.61 20.04
N THR A 312 -20.02 47.33 19.27
CA THR A 312 -21.03 48.35 18.92
C THR A 312 -22.10 48.48 20.01
N ILE A 313 -22.47 47.39 20.68
CA ILE A 313 -23.36 47.40 21.85
C ILE A 313 -22.65 48.02 23.07
N ILE A 314 -21.36 47.73 23.26
CA ILE A 314 -20.52 48.25 24.34
C ILE A 314 -19.67 49.41 23.81
N ARG A 315 -20.32 50.52 23.43
CA ARG A 315 -19.66 51.83 23.41
C ARG A 315 -19.70 52.40 24.83
N PRO A 316 -18.58 52.49 25.57
CA PRO A 316 -18.57 53.25 26.81
C PRO A 316 -18.76 54.75 26.48
N PRO A 317 -19.55 55.50 27.26
CA PRO A 317 -19.53 56.95 27.16
C PRO A 317 -18.14 57.45 27.60
N PHE A 318 -17.52 58.29 26.77
CA PHE A 318 -16.36 59.15 27.09
C PHE A 318 -15.37 58.68 28.17
N PHE A 319 -14.21 58.16 27.73
CA PHE A 319 -12.98 58.23 28.54
C PHE A 319 -11.95 59.14 27.85
N PRO A 320 -11.33 60.09 28.58
CA PRO A 320 -10.29 60.98 28.05
C PRO A 320 -8.98 60.23 27.75
N PRO A 321 -8.02 60.83 27.01
CA PRO A 321 -6.85 60.12 26.51
C PRO A 321 -5.95 59.56 27.62
N ALA A 322 -5.33 58.43 27.30
CA ALA A 322 -4.68 57.55 28.26
C ALA A 322 -3.41 58.13 28.91
N ASN A 323 -3.20 57.72 30.16
CA ASN A 323 -1.86 57.53 30.70
C ASN A 323 -1.84 56.32 31.65
N THR A 324 -0.67 55.68 31.73
CA THR A 324 -0.30 54.51 32.57
C THR A 324 -0.73 53.10 32.09
N HIS A 325 0.19 52.15 32.31
CA HIS A 325 0.14 50.77 31.81
C HIS A 325 -0.74 49.85 32.67
N SER A 326 -1.71 49.16 32.07
CA SER A 326 -2.12 47.81 32.49
C SER A 326 -3.04 47.15 31.47
N TRP A 327 -2.57 46.09 30.79
CA TRP A 327 -3.43 45.24 29.94
C TRP A 327 -4.28 44.25 30.77
N ARG A 328 -4.14 44.21 32.11
CA ARG A 328 -4.79 43.20 32.97
C ARG A 328 -6.29 43.42 33.21
N ASN A 329 -6.85 44.59 32.84
CA ASN A 329 -8.23 44.96 33.16
C ASN A 329 -9.21 44.88 31.96
N LEU A 330 -8.84 44.18 30.87
CA LEU A 330 -9.63 44.12 29.64
C LEU A 330 -10.83 43.16 29.64
N LEU A 331 -10.99 42.35 30.70
CA LEU A 331 -12.21 41.59 30.95
C LEU A 331 -12.84 42.15 32.22
N SER A 332 -14.09 42.65 32.12
CA SER A 332 -14.76 43.17 33.30
C SER A 332 -15.01 42.04 34.32
N PRO A 333 -15.09 42.35 35.62
CA PRO A 333 -15.39 41.35 36.65
C PRO A 333 -16.63 40.50 36.34
N ALA A 334 -17.65 41.09 35.71
CA ALA A 334 -18.85 40.40 35.27
C ALA A 334 -18.60 39.30 34.21
N ILE A 335 -17.64 39.48 33.29
CA ILE A 335 -17.28 38.43 32.32
C ILE A 335 -16.54 37.29 33.03
N HIS A 336 -15.67 37.61 33.98
CA HIS A 336 -14.98 36.61 34.80
C HIS A 336 -15.96 35.80 35.66
N GLU A 337 -16.96 36.45 36.23
CA GLU A 337 -18.03 35.80 37.00
C GLU A 337 -18.94 34.94 36.11
N LEU A 338 -19.31 35.41 34.92
CA LEU A 338 -20.15 34.65 33.98
C LEU A 338 -19.45 33.36 33.51
N LEU A 339 -18.19 33.47 33.09
CA LEU A 339 -17.38 32.31 32.65
C LEU A 339 -17.14 31.32 33.79
N SER A 340 -16.97 31.81 35.02
CA SER A 340 -16.81 30.93 36.19
C SER A 340 -18.12 30.19 36.52
N LYS A 341 -19.28 30.85 36.45
CA LYS A 341 -20.59 30.21 36.65
C LYS A 341 -20.91 29.17 35.57
N GLU A 342 -20.70 29.50 34.30
CA GLU A 342 -20.86 28.58 33.17
C GLU A 342 -19.96 27.33 33.30
N PHE A 343 -18.68 27.52 33.62
CA PHE A 343 -17.72 26.42 33.79
C PHE A 343 -18.08 25.51 34.97
N MET A 344 -18.48 26.08 36.11
CA MET A 344 -18.90 25.30 37.28
C MET A 344 -20.21 24.55 37.04
N ALA A 345 -21.17 25.16 36.31
CA ALA A 345 -22.39 24.47 35.89
C ALA A 345 -22.10 23.29 34.95
N TYR A 346 -21.16 23.45 34.01
CA TYR A 346 -20.71 22.37 33.13
C TYR A 346 -20.06 21.21 33.89
N GLN A 347 -19.16 21.49 34.84
CA GLN A 347 -18.53 20.45 35.68
C GLN A 347 -19.58 19.74 36.55
N ALA A 348 -20.53 20.47 37.15
CA ALA A 348 -21.61 19.92 37.96
C ALA A 348 -22.65 19.12 37.15
N LYS A 349 -22.76 19.36 35.84
CA LYS A 349 -23.53 18.49 34.93
C LYS A 349 -22.75 17.21 34.64
N ARG A 350 -21.48 17.35 34.25
CA ARG A 350 -20.61 16.21 33.90
C ARG A 350 -20.39 15.23 35.06
N ALA A 351 -20.31 15.72 36.29
CA ALA A 351 -20.23 14.86 37.48
C ALA A 351 -21.49 13.99 37.67
N ARG A 352 -22.68 14.49 37.29
CA ARG A 352 -23.96 13.76 37.32
C ARG A 352 -24.19 12.82 36.14
N GLU A 353 -23.30 12.81 35.16
CA GLU A 353 -23.29 11.87 34.02
C GLU A 353 -22.25 10.75 34.22
N ILE A 354 -21.46 10.80 35.30
CA ILE A 354 -20.36 9.87 35.63
C ILE A 354 -20.66 9.06 36.91
N CYS A 355 -21.59 9.52 37.74
CA CYS A 355 -22.22 8.77 38.84
C CYS A 355 -23.60 8.28 38.43
#